data_AF-A0A7J0BZI1-F1
#
_entry.id   AF-A0A7J0BZI1-F1
#
_cell.length_a   1.000
_cell.length_b   1.000
_cell.length_c   1.000
_cell.angle_alpha   90.00
_cell.angle_beta   90.00
_cell.angle_gamma   90.00
#
_symmetry.space_group_name_H-M   'P 1'
#
loop_
_entity.id
_entity.type
_entity.pdbx_description
1 polymer ?
#
loop_
_entity_poly.entity_id
_entity_poly.type
_entity_poly.pdbx_seq_one_letter_code
_entity_poly.pdbx_strand_id
1 'polypeptide(L)' 'MEIVAERAGISRETLAKIQKGDPGVAIGNYASVIFALGLGTSWMNLASIGEDAVGQSLDEQRIPKRARSKTIGQVTRA' A
#
# COMPACT_ATOMS: atom_id res chain seq x y z
N MET A 1 20.70 18.02 -4.37
CA MET A 1 20.56 16.55 -4.29
C MET A 1 21.04 15.89 -5.59
N GLU A 2 22.31 16.08 -5.97
CA GLU A 2 22.86 15.42 -7.17
C GLU A 2 23.16 13.94 -6.91
N ILE A 3 23.82 13.67 -5.80
CA ILE A 3 24.21 12.32 -5.36
C ILE A 3 23.00 11.38 -5.24
N VAL A 4 21.83 11.89 -4.84
CA VAL A 4 20.61 11.06 -4.72
C VAL A 4 20.06 10.67 -6.09
N ALA A 5 20.03 11.61 -7.04
CA ALA A 5 19.58 11.34 -8.41
C ALA A 5 20.50 10.31 -9.09
N GLU A 6 21.81 10.47 -8.91
CA GLU A 6 22.83 9.54 -9.42
C GLU A 6 22.68 8.14 -8.81
N ARG A 7 22.57 8.03 -7.48
CA ARG A 7 22.36 6.75 -6.78
C ARG A 7 21.04 6.08 -7.14
N ALA A 8 20.00 6.85 -7.43
CA ALA A 8 18.70 6.34 -7.85
C ALA A 8 18.64 6.05 -9.37
N GLY A 9 19.68 6.41 -10.13
CA GLY A 9 19.75 6.19 -11.58
C GLY A 9 18.75 7.02 -12.39
N ILE A 10 18.36 8.21 -11.91
CA ILE A 10 17.35 9.07 -12.54
C ILE A 10 17.88 10.47 -12.82
N SER A 11 17.21 11.19 -13.74
CA SER A 11 17.53 12.59 -13.99
C SER A 11 17.12 13.49 -12.81
N ARG A 12 17.76 14.67 -12.70
CA ARG A 12 17.43 15.67 -11.68
C ARG A 12 16.00 16.18 -11.81
N GLU A 13 15.49 16.28 -13.04
CA GLU A 13 14.12 16.68 -13.35
C GLU A 13 13.14 15.65 -12.81
N THR A 14 13.45 14.36 -12.95
CA THR A 14 12.63 13.26 -12.40
C THR A 14 12.63 13.32 -10.87
N LEU A 15 13.77 13.56 -10.24
CA LEU A 15 13.84 13.76 -8.79
C LEU A 15 13.03 14.97 -8.33
N ALA A 16 13.06 16.08 -9.08
CA ALA A 16 12.27 17.27 -8.78
C ALA A 16 10.76 17.03 -8.90
N LYS A 17 10.31 16.21 -9.86
CA LYS A 17 8.91 15.77 -9.98
C LYS A 17 8.49 14.92 -8.79
N ILE A 18 9.34 13.99 -8.37
CA ILE A 18 9.13 13.16 -7.17
C ILE A 18 8.98 14.04 -5.92
N GLN A 19 9.84 15.04 -5.74
CA GLN A 19 9.76 15.98 -4.61
C GLN A 19 8.46 16.80 -4.61
N LYS A 20 7.91 17.08 -5.79
CA LYS A 20 6.62 17.75 -5.96
C LYS A 20 5.42 16.80 -5.78
N GLY A 21 5.65 15.49 -5.64
CA GLY A 21 4.59 14.49 -5.53
C GLY A 21 3.85 14.24 -6.85
N ASP A 22 4.53 14.39 -8.00
CA ASP A 22 3.92 14.15 -9.31
C ASP A 22 3.49 12.67 -9.45
N PRO A 23 2.17 12.37 -9.56
CA PRO A 23 1.67 11.01 -9.68
C PRO A 23 1.94 10.39 -11.05
N GLY A 24 2.38 11.18 -12.04
CA GLY A 24 2.77 10.70 -13.37
C GLY A 24 4.16 10.05 -13.40
N VAL A 25 4.95 10.18 -12.32
CA VAL A 25 6.24 9.49 -12.22
C VAL A 25 6.01 8.02 -11.86
N ALA A 26 6.66 7.11 -12.59
CA ALA A 26 6.57 5.68 -12.34
C ALA A 26 6.97 5.34 -10.89
N ILE A 27 6.20 4.46 -10.25
CA ILE A 27 6.42 4.04 -8.85
C ILE A 27 7.82 3.45 -8.63
N GLY A 28 8.40 2.82 -9.64
CA GLY A 28 9.78 2.32 -9.60
C GLY A 28 10.81 3.42 -9.33
N ASN A 29 10.59 4.64 -9.82
CA ASN A 29 11.51 5.76 -9.56
C ASN A 29 11.41 6.25 -8.11
N TYR A 30 10.20 6.25 -7.53
CA TYR A 30 10.03 6.51 -6.10
C TYR A 30 10.77 5.45 -5.26
N ALA A 31 10.61 4.18 -5.61
CA ALA A 31 11.31 3.07 -4.96
C ALA A 31 12.84 3.22 -5.03
N SER A 32 13.39 3.55 -6.21
CA SER A 32 14.83 3.79 -6.39
C SER A 32 15.36 4.94 -5.53
N VAL A 33 14.59 6.02 -5.40
CA VAL A 33 14.96 7.15 -4.53
C VAL A 33 14.95 6.74 -3.05
N ILE A 34 13.93 6.01 -2.60
CA ILE A 34 13.84 5.50 -1.22
C ILE A 34 15.03 4.58 -0.92
N PHE A 35 15.41 3.72 -1.86
CA PHE A 35 16.57 2.84 -1.76
C PHE A 35 17.88 3.64 -1.69
N ALA A 36 18.07 4.63 -2.57
CA ALA A 36 19.24 5.51 -2.60
C ALA A 36 19.43 6.33 -1.31
N LEU A 37 18.34 6.60 -0.58
CA LEU A 37 18.34 7.28 0.72
C LEU A 37 18.62 6.34 1.90
N GLY A 38 18.67 5.01 1.68
CA GLY A 38 18.93 4.04 2.74
C GLY A 38 17.73 3.80 3.66
N LEU A 39 16.51 4.13 3.22
CA LEU A 39 15.27 3.90 3.98
C LEU A 39 14.79 2.44 3.95
N GLY A 40 15.50 1.58 3.22
CA GLY A 40 15.24 0.14 3.16
C GLY A 40 13.97 -0.22 2.38
N THR A 41 13.31 -1.29 2.80
CA THR A 41 12.16 -1.90 2.11
C THR A 41 10.86 -1.84 2.91
N SER A 42 10.81 -1.11 4.02
CA SER A 42 9.59 -0.99 4.85
C SER A 42 8.40 -0.42 4.06
N TRP A 43 8.67 0.44 3.08
CA TRP A 43 7.66 0.97 2.15
C TRP A 43 6.97 -0.11 1.31
N MET A 44 7.52 -1.32 1.19
CA MET A 44 6.83 -2.45 0.53
C MET A 44 5.57 -2.87 1.30
N ASN A 45 5.52 -2.60 2.62
CA ASN A 45 4.36 -2.88 3.45
C ASN A 45 3.35 -1.71 3.49
N LEU A 46 3.54 -0.67 2.67
CA LEU A 46 2.69 0.54 2.69
C LEU A 46 1.18 0.25 2.55
N ALA A 47 0.82 -0.82 1.83
CA ALA A 47 -0.57 -1.27 1.67
C ALA A 47 -0.87 -2.61 2.37
N SER A 48 -0.10 -2.96 3.41
CA SER A 48 -0.34 -4.16 4.21
C SER A 48 -1.61 -3.99 5.04
N ILE A 49 -2.67 -4.72 4.69
CA ILE A 49 -3.93 -4.74 5.45
C ILE A 49 -3.69 -5.14 6.91
N GLY A 50 -2.75 -6.07 7.15
CA GLY A 50 -2.41 -6.53 8.50
C GLY A 50 -1.74 -5.47 9.37
N GLU A 51 -1.12 -4.46 8.77
CA GLU A 51 -0.47 -3.34 9.47
C GLU A 51 -1.33 -2.06 9.47
N ASP A 52 -2.44 -2.03 8.70
CA ASP A 52 -3.39 -0.94 8.66
C ASP A 52 -4.43 -1.05 9.79
N ALA A 53 -4.05 -0.61 10.99
CA ALA A 53 -4.93 -0.59 12.15
C ALA A 53 -6.21 0.25 11.93
N VAL A 54 -6.13 1.31 11.13
CA VAL A 54 -7.28 2.17 10.82
C VAL A 54 -8.25 1.40 9.91
N GLY A 55 -7.74 0.80 8.83
CA GLY A 55 -8.52 -0.06 7.94
C GLY A 55 -9.21 -1.20 8.68
N GLN A 56 -8.48 -1.89 9.56
CA GLN A 56 -9.06 -2.95 10.40
C GLN A 56 -10.19 -2.43 11.29
N SER A 57 -10.01 -1.29 11.95
CA SER A 57 -11.04 -0.69 12.79
C SER A 57 -12.31 -0.29 12.00
N LEU A 58 -12.15 0.13 10.75
CA LEU A 58 -13.26 0.48 9.86
C LEU A 58 -14.00 -0.78 9.37
N ASP A 59 -13.25 -1.84 9.06
CA ASP A 59 -13.84 -3.11 8.64
C ASP A 59 -14.57 -3.81 9.80
N GLU A 60 -14.05 -3.76 11.03
CA GLU A 60 -14.78 -4.24 12.22
C GLU A 60 -16.11 -3.52 12.41
N GLN A 61 -16.17 -2.20 12.19
CA GLN A 61 -17.41 -1.43 12.26
C GLN A 61 -18.41 -1.78 11.14
N ARG A 62 -17.92 -2.24 9.99
CA ARG A 62 -18.77 -2.69 8.88
C ARG A 62 -19.38 -4.07 9.13
N ILE A 63 -18.86 -4.86 10.06
CA ILE A 63 -19.40 -6.19 10.36
C ILE A 63 -20.84 -6.03 10.86
N PRO A 64 -21.83 -6.68 10.20
CA PRO A 64 -23.21 -6.61 10.64
C PRO A 64 -23.37 -7.26 12.01
N LYS A 65 -23.99 -6.55 12.96
CA LYS A 65 -24.23 -6.99 14.35
C LYS A 65 -25.02 -8.30 14.48
N ARG A 66 -25.64 -8.78 13.40
CA ARG A 66 -26.39 -10.03 13.36
C ARG A 66 -26.14 -10.75 12.04
N ALA A 67 -25.38 -11.84 12.10
CA ALA A 67 -25.31 -12.79 11.02
C ALA A 67 -26.59 -13.63 11.00
N ARG A 68 -27.37 -13.58 9.91
CA ARG A 68 -28.40 -14.61 9.67
C ARG A 68 -27.71 -15.79 9.03
N SER A 69 -27.59 -16.91 9.75
CA SER A 69 -27.27 -18.16 9.07
C SER A 69 -28.43 -18.46 8.13
N LYS A 70 -28.16 -18.54 6.82
CA LYS A 70 -29.12 -19.14 5.91
C LYS A 70 -29.19 -20.61 6.36
N THR A 71 -30.30 -21.02 6.97
CA THR A 71 -30.56 -22.43 7.23
C THR A 71 -30.47 -23.13 5.89
N ILE A 72 -29.34 -23.79 5.62
CA ILE A 72 -29.22 -24.70 4.49
C ILE A 72 -30.28 -25.76 4.79
N GLY A 73 -31.32 -25.76 3.96
CA GLY A 73 -32.52 -26.54 4.19
C GLY A 73 -32.13 -27.96 4.58
N GLN A 74 -32.74 -28.44 5.67
CA GLN A 74 -32.69 -29.83 6.07
C GLN A 74 -32.94 -30.68 4.81
N VAL A 75 -31.88 -31.25 4.25
CA VAL A 75 -31.98 -32.18 3.13
C VAL A 75 -32.63 -33.43 3.72
N THR A 76 -33.94 -33.50 3.51
CA THR A 76 -34.79 -34.68 3.37
C THR A 76 -34.39 -35.90 4.19
N ARG A 77 -35.11 -36.13 5.29
CA ARG A 77 -35.34 -37.48 5.83
C ARG A 77 -35.95 -38.36 4.73
N ALA A 78 -35.31 -39.49 4.45
CA ALA A 78 -35.90 -40.67 3.85
C ALA A 78 -35.62 -41.85 4.79
#